data_AF-A0A2N1VVK6-F1
#
_entry.id   AF-A0A2N1VVK6-F1
#
_cell.length_a   1.000
_cell.length_b   1.000
_cell.length_c   1.000
_cell.angle_alpha   90.00
_cell.angle_beta   90.00
_cell.angle_gamma   90.00
#
_symmetry.space_group_name_H-M   'P 1'
#
loop_
_entity.id
_entity.type
_entity.pdbx_description
1 polymer ?
#
loop_
_entity_poly.entity_id
_entity_poly.type
_entity_poly.pdbx_seq_one_letter_code
_entity_poly.pdbx_strand_id
1 'polypeptide(L)'
;MKTLLVLLIAASVLAAQPTSLKENLDQAFTFAQKGVEYAFSNIPDRKSSLNNDLIDNDQLIANVKLSKEVHGVKVESEGYFRSYRIKITLYRSYDKLVEDGYIKYVPEDN
;
A
#
# COMPACT_ATOMS: atom_id res chain seq x y z
N MET A 1 38.05 3.86 32.68
CA MET A 1 37.33 4.63 31.64
C MET A 1 37.46 4.04 30.23
N LYS A 2 38.64 3.59 29.79
CA LYS A 2 38.82 2.96 28.46
C LYS A 2 38.05 1.64 28.27
N THR A 3 37.92 0.82 29.32
CA THR A 3 37.18 -0.46 29.27
C THR A 3 35.67 -0.29 29.14
N LEU A 4 35.10 0.75 29.74
CA LEU A 4 33.68 1.08 29.63
C LEU A 4 33.31 1.55 28.21
N LEU A 5 34.22 2.29 27.56
CA LEU A 5 34.05 2.76 26.18
C LEU A 5 34.02 1.59 25.18
N VAL A 6 34.88 0.58 25.37
CA VAL A 6 34.93 -0.61 24.50
C VAL A 6 33.65 -1.46 24.64
N LEU A 7 33.10 -1.57 25.84
CA LEU A 7 31.82 -2.29 26.06
C LEU A 7 30.64 -1.59 25.40
N LEU A 8 30.61 -0.24 25.44
CA LEU A 8 29.55 0.55 24.80
C LEU A 8 29.60 0.43 23.27
N ILE A 9 30.80 0.39 22.68
CA ILE A 9 30.99 0.25 21.24
C ILE A 9 30.57 -1.16 20.79
N ALA A 10 30.91 -2.22 21.55
CA ALA A 10 30.49 -3.58 21.23
C ALA A 10 28.95 -3.76 21.28
N ALA A 11 28.27 -3.08 22.22
CA ALA A 11 26.80 -3.12 22.30
C ALA A 11 26.12 -2.44 21.09
N SER A 12 26.71 -1.39 20.54
CA SER A 12 26.15 -0.68 19.39
C SER A 12 26.19 -1.48 18.07
N VAL A 13 27.16 -2.38 17.91
CA VAL A 13 27.30 -3.23 16.71
C VAL A 13 26.25 -4.35 16.69
N LEU A 14 25.81 -4.84 17.86
CA LEU A 14 24.77 -5.86 17.96
C LEU A 14 23.36 -5.32 17.65
N ALA A 15 23.15 -4.00 17.75
CA ALA A 15 21.87 -3.36 17.46
C ALA A 15 21.63 -3.10 15.95
N ALA A 16 22.69 -3.10 15.14
CA ALA A 16 22.61 -2.90 13.69
C ALA A 16 22.47 -4.25 12.96
N GLN A 17 21.40 -4.99 13.23
CA GLN A 17 21.04 -6.14 12.41
C GLN A 17 20.54 -5.63 11.04
N PRO A 18 21.08 -6.11 9.91
CA PRO A 18 20.51 -5.80 8.62
C PRO A 18 19.06 -6.30 8.60
N THR A 19 18.10 -5.38 8.44
CA THR A 19 16.68 -5.73 8.26
C THR A 19 16.56 -6.82 7.22
N SER A 20 15.83 -7.88 7.54
CA SER A 20 15.74 -9.03 6.65
C SER A 20 15.04 -8.66 5.35
N LEU A 21 15.37 -9.36 4.25
CA LEU A 21 14.64 -9.22 2.98
C LEU A 21 13.13 -9.31 3.21
N LYS A 22 12.71 -10.26 4.06
CA LYS A 22 11.32 -10.48 4.43
C LYS A 22 10.69 -9.24 5.06
N GLU A 23 11.33 -8.62 6.06
CA GLU A 23 10.80 -7.40 6.71
C GLU A 23 10.58 -6.26 5.72
N ASN A 24 11.53 -6.04 4.80
CA ASN A 24 11.38 -4.98 3.81
C ASN A 24 10.23 -5.27 2.84
N LEU A 25 10.07 -6.53 2.42
CA LEU A 25 8.95 -6.95 1.58
C LEU A 25 7.61 -6.84 2.33
N ASP A 26 7.53 -7.28 3.58
CA ASP A 26 6.32 -7.17 4.41
C ASP A 26 5.90 -5.71 4.58
N GLN A 27 6.86 -4.79 4.73
CA GLN A 27 6.57 -3.37 4.84
C GLN A 27 6.06 -2.77 3.52
N ALA A 28 6.69 -3.11 2.39
CA ALA A 28 6.21 -2.69 1.07
C ALA A 28 4.81 -3.26 0.77
N PHE A 29 4.55 -4.51 1.17
CA PHE A 29 3.24 -5.15 1.05
C PHE A 29 2.19 -4.41 1.90
N THR A 30 2.52 -4.08 3.15
CA THR A 30 1.65 -3.30 4.04
C THR A 30 1.26 -1.96 3.40
N PHE A 31 2.19 -1.25 2.77
CA PHE A 31 1.85 0.00 2.09
C PHE A 31 1.01 -0.22 0.83
N ALA A 32 1.27 -1.27 0.06
CA ALA A 32 0.41 -1.63 -1.07
C ALA A 32 -1.02 -1.93 -0.60
N GLN A 33 -1.19 -2.62 0.54
CA GLN A 33 -2.51 -2.87 1.14
C GLN A 33 -3.22 -1.58 1.54
N LYS A 34 -2.52 -0.63 2.19
CA LYS A 34 -3.08 0.70 2.48
C LYS A 34 -3.58 1.40 1.21
N GLY A 35 -2.85 1.27 0.11
CA GLY A 35 -3.29 1.81 -1.19
C GLY A 35 -4.57 1.14 -1.71
N VAL A 36 -4.73 -0.18 -1.55
CA VAL A 36 -5.96 -0.88 -1.91
C VAL A 36 -7.15 -0.41 -1.06
N GLU A 37 -6.97 -0.32 0.26
CA GLU A 37 -7.99 0.17 1.20
C GLU A 37 -8.41 1.61 0.88
N TYR A 38 -7.43 2.46 0.56
CA TYR A 38 -7.68 3.81 0.10
C TYR A 38 -8.50 3.83 -1.19
N ALA A 39 -8.14 2.99 -2.17
CA ALA A 39 -8.86 2.92 -3.45
C ALA A 39 -10.34 2.61 -3.25
N PHE A 40 -10.66 1.60 -2.43
CA PHE A 40 -12.03 1.19 -2.17
C PHE A 40 -12.82 2.21 -1.36
N SER A 41 -12.16 2.93 -0.45
CA SER A 41 -12.79 4.02 0.30
C SER A 41 -13.04 5.28 -0.53
N ASN A 42 -12.42 5.38 -1.72
CA ASN A 42 -12.46 6.57 -2.58
C ASN A 42 -12.90 6.24 -4.01
N ILE A 43 -13.73 5.21 -4.20
CA ILE A 43 -14.29 4.87 -5.51
C ILE A 43 -15.07 6.09 -6.03
N PRO A 44 -14.68 6.68 -7.17
CA PRO A 44 -15.33 7.89 -7.66
C PRO A 44 -16.73 7.56 -8.20
N ASP A 45 -17.74 8.32 -7.80
CA ASP A 45 -19.11 8.12 -8.29
C ASP A 45 -19.21 8.28 -9.81
N ARG A 46 -18.57 9.33 -10.36
CA ARG A 46 -18.72 9.71 -11.78
C ARG A 46 -17.50 9.49 -12.65
N LYS A 47 -16.28 9.59 -12.07
CA LYS A 47 -15.05 9.43 -12.86
C LYS A 47 -14.83 7.97 -13.22
N SER A 48 -14.22 7.73 -14.37
CA SER A 48 -13.82 6.38 -14.79
C SER A 48 -12.60 5.85 -14.03
N SER A 49 -11.83 6.72 -13.38
CA SER A 49 -10.63 6.31 -12.66
C SER A 49 -10.23 7.28 -11.53
N LEU A 50 -9.35 6.77 -10.67
CA LEU A 50 -8.63 7.47 -9.61
C LEU A 50 -7.14 7.12 -9.75
N ASN A 51 -6.24 8.09 -9.58
CA ASN A 51 -4.80 7.86 -9.54
C ASN A 51 -4.17 8.81 -8.52
N ASN A 52 -3.71 8.28 -7.40
CA ASN A 52 -3.19 9.06 -6.29
C ASN A 52 -1.86 8.48 -5.78
N ASP A 53 -0.98 9.38 -5.34
CA ASP A 53 0.18 9.05 -4.53
C ASP A 53 -0.17 9.18 -3.05
N LEU A 54 0.15 8.15 -2.28
CA LEU A 54 0.09 8.16 -0.82
C LEU A 54 1.49 8.49 -0.30
N ILE A 55 1.61 9.64 0.34
CA ILE A 55 2.85 10.15 0.93
C ILE A 55 2.69 10.15 2.44
N ASP A 56 3.67 9.60 3.16
CA ASP A 56 3.74 9.61 4.61
C ASP A 56 5.19 9.82 5.04
N ASN A 57 5.43 10.66 6.06
CA ASN A 57 6.76 11.03 6.54
C ASN A 57 7.73 11.43 5.42
N ASP A 58 7.30 12.32 4.52
CA ASP A 58 8.07 12.81 3.35
C ASP A 58 8.52 11.70 2.38
N GLN A 59 7.85 10.55 2.40
CA GLN A 59 8.14 9.40 1.54
C GLN A 59 6.90 8.97 0.75
N LEU A 60 7.08 8.65 -0.53
CA LEU A 60 6.07 7.93 -1.30
C LEU A 60 5.96 6.51 -0.71
N ILE A 61 4.83 6.20 -0.08
CA ILE A 61 4.57 4.88 0.50
C ILE A 61 3.77 4.01 -0.46
N ALA A 62 2.87 4.59 -1.26
CA ALA A 62 2.14 3.85 -2.29
C ALA A 62 1.73 4.73 -3.47
N ASN A 63 1.69 4.16 -4.67
CA ASN A 63 0.95 4.72 -5.81
C ASN A 63 -0.27 3.83 -6.06
N VAL A 64 -1.45 4.43 -6.13
CA VAL A 64 -2.71 3.70 -6.30
C VAL A 64 -3.45 4.19 -7.53
N LYS A 65 -3.89 3.24 -8.34
CA LYS A 65 -4.75 3.45 -9.50
C LYS A 65 -5.99 2.57 -9.38
N LEU A 66 -7.16 3.18 -9.48
CA LEU A 66 -8.43 2.48 -9.66
C LEU A 66 -9.01 2.83 -11.01
N SER A 67 -9.43 1.83 -11.78
CA SER A 67 -10.23 2.01 -13.01
C SER A 67 -11.56 1.29 -12.86
N LYS A 68 -12.63 1.96 -13.30
CA LYS A 68 -13.92 1.33 -13.53
C LYS A 68 -13.80 0.47 -14.79
N GLU A 69 -14.24 -0.75 -14.68
CA GLU A 69 -14.32 -1.74 -15.75
C GLU A 69 -15.79 -2.12 -15.92
N VAL A 70 -16.09 -2.88 -16.97
CA VAL A 70 -17.43 -3.46 -17.15
C VAL A 70 -17.73 -4.35 -15.93
N HIS A 71 -18.87 -4.11 -15.27
CA HIS A 71 -19.32 -4.81 -14.06
C HIS A 71 -18.42 -4.74 -12.82
N GLY A 72 -17.44 -3.83 -12.76
CA GLY A 72 -16.62 -3.72 -11.56
C GLY A 72 -15.52 -2.68 -11.62
N VAL A 73 -14.50 -2.91 -10.81
CA VAL A 73 -13.30 -2.08 -10.76
C VAL A 73 -12.05 -2.94 -10.75
N LYS A 74 -10.99 -2.40 -11.33
CA LYS A 74 -9.62 -2.87 -11.17
C LYS A 74 -8.88 -1.89 -10.28
N VAL A 75 -8.19 -2.42 -9.26
CA VAL A 75 -7.30 -1.66 -8.39
C VAL A 75 -5.88 -2.16 -8.59
N GLU A 76 -4.97 -1.24 -8.84
CA GLU A 76 -3.53 -1.46 -8.87
C GLU A 76 -2.90 -0.59 -7.79
N SER A 77 -2.23 -1.20 -6.82
CA SER A 77 -1.56 -0.49 -5.74
C SER A 77 -0.10 -0.95 -5.66
N GLU A 78 0.82 -0.03 -5.89
CA GLU A 78 2.26 -0.25 -5.77
C GLU A 78 2.76 0.36 -4.46
N GLY A 79 3.12 -0.49 -3.49
CA GLY A 79 3.73 -0.08 -2.23
C GLY A 79 5.26 0.00 -2.31
N TYR A 80 5.84 1.00 -1.67
CA TYR A 80 7.25 1.35 -1.75
C TYR A 80 7.89 1.36 -0.36
N PHE A 81 8.95 0.59 -0.17
CA PHE A 81 9.77 0.70 1.04
C PHE A 81 11.25 0.54 0.70
N ARG A 82 12.04 1.60 0.93
CA ARG A 82 13.45 1.68 0.53
C ARG A 82 13.59 1.37 -0.98
N SER A 83 14.37 0.36 -1.35
CA SER A 83 14.54 -0.09 -2.74
C SER A 83 13.54 -1.15 -3.18
N TYR A 84 12.57 -1.50 -2.33
CA TYR A 84 11.60 -2.56 -2.59
C TYR A 84 10.27 -1.99 -3.07
N ARG A 85 9.66 -2.69 -4.02
CA ARG A 85 8.36 -2.38 -4.57
C ARG A 85 7.51 -3.63 -4.65
N ILE A 86 6.28 -3.56 -4.19
CA ILE A 86 5.29 -4.63 -4.33
C ILE A 86 4.05 -4.07 -5.00
N LYS A 87 3.58 -4.76 -6.04
CA LYS A 87 2.34 -4.42 -6.74
C LYS A 87 1.25 -5.42 -6.38
N ILE A 88 0.14 -4.92 -5.85
CA ILE A 88 -1.11 -5.66 -5.70
C ILE A 88 -2.03 -5.25 -6.85
N THR A 89 -2.58 -6.22 -7.57
CA THR A 89 -3.64 -6.00 -8.55
C THR A 89 -4.85 -6.80 -8.13
N LEU A 90 -5.99 -6.13 -7.97
CA LEU A 90 -7.23 -6.70 -7.49
C LEU A 90 -8.37 -6.32 -8.43
N TYR A 91 -9.29 -7.25 -8.64
CA TYR A 91 -10.53 -7.02 -9.39
C TYR A 91 -11.70 -7.26 -8.45
N ARG A 92 -12.69 -6.38 -8.49
CA ARG A 92 -13.92 -6.52 -7.71
C ARG A 92 -15.14 -6.15 -8.54
N SER A 93 -16.17 -7.00 -8.49
CA SER A 93 -17.44 -6.71 -9.11
C SER A 93 -18.21 -5.64 -8.33
N TYR A 94 -19.07 -4.90 -9.00
CA TYR A 94 -19.93 -3.91 -8.34
C TYR A 94 -20.85 -4.55 -7.30
N ASP A 95 -21.38 -5.75 -7.57
CA ASP A 95 -22.22 -6.47 -6.59
C ASP A 95 -21.48 -6.72 -5.28
N LYS A 96 -20.21 -7.14 -5.36
CA LYS A 96 -19.38 -7.36 -4.17
C LYS A 96 -19.02 -6.05 -3.49
N LEU A 97 -18.79 -4.98 -4.24
CA LEU A 97 -18.55 -3.66 -3.64
C LEU A 97 -19.78 -3.12 -2.91
N VAL A 98 -20.99 -3.45 -3.36
CA VAL A 98 -22.24 -3.15 -2.64
C VAL A 98 -22.39 -4.01 -1.39
N GLU A 99 -22.18 -5.33 -1.51
CA GLU A 99 -22.21 -6.28 -0.38
C GLU A 99 -21.23 -5.91 0.74
N ASP A 100 -20.01 -5.51 0.35
CA ASP A 100 -18.94 -5.11 1.26
C ASP A 100 -19.11 -3.66 1.79
N GLY A 101 -20.09 -2.91 1.28
CA GLY A 101 -20.42 -1.55 1.74
C GLY A 101 -19.54 -0.43 1.21
N TYR A 102 -18.74 -0.67 0.16
CA TYR A 102 -17.88 0.35 -0.46
C TYR A 102 -18.65 1.31 -1.39
N ILE A 103 -19.73 0.85 -2.02
CA ILE A 103 -20.62 1.67 -2.86
C ILE A 103 -22.09 1.41 -2.53
N LYS A 104 -22.96 2.37 -2.82
CA LYS A 104 -24.40 2.28 -2.47
C LYS A 104 -25.25 1.53 -3.50
N TYR A 105 -24.82 1.50 -4.75
CA TYR A 105 -25.55 0.90 -5.86
C TYR A 105 -24.58 0.51 -6.98
N VAL A 106 -25.01 -0.42 -7.84
CA VAL A 106 -24.29 -0.81 -9.05
C VAL A 106 -24.41 0.34 -10.07
N PRO A 107 -23.29 0.94 -10.54
CA PRO A 107 -23.34 1.96 -11.57
C PRO A 107 -23.95 1.39 -12.86
N GLU A 108 -24.82 2.17 -13.52
CA GLU A 108 -25.29 1.82 -14.86
C GLU A 108 -24.10 1.91 -15.83
N ASP A 109 -23.89 0.84 -16.60
CA ASP A 109 -22.86 0.82 -17.65
C ASP A 109 -23.22 1.88 -18.70
N ASN A 110 -22.39 2.91 -18.85
CA ASN A 110 -22.51 3.89 -19.95
C ASN A 110 -21.94 3.31 -21.25
#